data_AF-A0A7X9NIP2-F1
#
_entry.id   AF-A0A7X9NIP2-F1
#
_cell.length_a   1.000
_cell.length_b   1.000
_cell.length_c   1.000
_cell.angle_alpha   90.00
_cell.angle_beta   90.00
_cell.angle_gamma   90.00
#
_symmetry.space_group_name_H-M   'P 1'
#
loop_
_entity.id
_entity.type
_entity.pdbx_description
1 polymer ?
#
loop_
_entity_poly.entity_id
_entity_poly.type
_entity_poly.pdbx_seq_one_letter_code
_entity_poly.pdbx_strand_id
1 'polypeptide(L)'
;MEKINYQQDDATIYKKAKTRVLIRLWVSYLLLLLYFIGVWALLHMDLFATQESQLSNTLLIVLAAGQLILYSILFLMLSGGYKVFRIFYWICYVFEIALLMIPGYYLINDLSSILVYGALIGCMLVKLIFLSTLGSYLKQNRWAKVFFDYVIEIEDDEYDEQEEEIFEPIRSIYHNPEEEIEEEEYEEKEPYTLPQISIRLGIAVYASLMVFPILVQIFSSFFVSNDLKTVFATKDIFILCIVSAVIWTIPIFFMYYNHPASKKILLGCLLAEGISIAAFLPRFIGYITSGEYPIRVFILFILVDLLRYIILYFALRPVSKV
;
A
#
# COMPACT_ATOMS: atom_id res chain seq x y z
N MET A 1 -13.77 -15.51 52.09
CA MET A 1 -13.92 -14.09 51.67
C MET A 1 -13.12 -13.75 50.41
N GLU A 2 -12.43 -14.68 49.75
CA GLU A 2 -11.62 -14.40 48.54
C GLU A 2 -12.40 -14.25 47.23
N LYS A 3 -13.53 -14.95 47.04
CA LYS A 3 -14.28 -14.91 45.77
C LYS A 3 -14.87 -13.53 45.43
N ILE A 4 -15.10 -12.69 46.44
CA ILE A 4 -15.68 -11.35 46.25
C ILE A 4 -14.61 -10.40 45.68
N ASN A 5 -13.34 -10.61 46.01
CA ASN A 5 -12.25 -9.72 45.63
C ASN A 5 -11.95 -9.81 44.12
N TYR A 6 -11.89 -11.02 43.56
CA TYR A 6 -11.68 -11.23 42.12
C TYR A 6 -12.81 -10.65 41.26
N GLN A 7 -14.07 -10.81 41.65
CA GLN A 7 -15.21 -10.25 40.90
C GLN A 7 -15.23 -8.72 40.91
N GLN A 8 -14.78 -8.12 42.02
CA GLN A 8 -14.69 -6.67 42.14
C GLN A 8 -13.53 -6.13 41.30
N ASP A 9 -12.40 -6.84 41.25
CA ASP A 9 -11.22 -6.48 40.47
C ASP A 9 -11.46 -6.59 38.96
N ASP A 10 -12.10 -7.69 38.51
CA ASP A 10 -12.52 -7.91 37.11
C ASP A 10 -13.45 -6.79 36.60
N ALA A 11 -14.37 -6.33 37.44
CA ALA A 11 -15.28 -5.24 37.12
C ALA A 11 -14.54 -3.90 36.94
N THR A 12 -13.52 -3.63 37.76
CA THR A 12 -12.65 -2.46 37.62
C THR A 12 -11.80 -2.52 36.36
N ILE A 13 -11.22 -3.68 36.05
CA ILE A 13 -10.42 -3.92 34.83
C ILE A 13 -11.29 -3.72 33.58
N TYR A 14 -12.49 -4.30 33.57
CA TYR A 14 -13.43 -4.11 32.46
C TYR A 14 -13.85 -2.65 32.29
N LYS A 15 -14.11 -1.93 33.39
CA LYS A 15 -14.45 -0.49 33.34
C LYS A 15 -13.29 0.34 32.79
N LYS A 16 -12.05 0.03 33.18
CA LYS A 16 -10.82 0.68 32.66
C LYS A 16 -10.63 0.38 31.17
N ALA A 17 -10.82 -0.87 30.75
CA ALA A 17 -10.76 -1.30 29.35
C ALA A 17 -11.81 -0.58 28.49
N LYS A 18 -13.07 -0.58 28.94
CA LYS A 18 -14.19 0.11 28.28
C LYS A 18 -13.89 1.58 28.07
N THR A 19 -13.44 2.30 29.10
CA THR A 19 -13.11 3.72 28.98
C THR A 19 -11.98 3.97 27.97
N ARG A 20 -10.88 3.19 28.03
CA ARG A 20 -9.74 3.35 27.11
C ARG A 20 -10.13 3.07 25.66
N VAL A 21 -10.88 2.00 25.41
CA VAL A 21 -11.34 1.63 24.07
C VAL A 21 -12.35 2.65 23.52
N LEU A 22 -13.31 3.10 24.34
CA LEU A 22 -14.29 4.11 23.94
C LEU A 22 -13.63 5.45 23.62
N ILE A 23 -12.68 5.92 24.44
CA ILE A 23 -11.94 7.16 24.16
C ILE A 23 -11.25 7.04 22.80
N ARG A 24 -10.55 5.93 22.54
CA ARG A 24 -9.85 5.73 21.28
C ARG A 24 -10.80 5.64 20.08
N LEU A 25 -11.94 4.98 20.22
CA LEU A 25 -13.00 4.96 19.21
C LEU A 25 -13.53 6.38 18.92
N TRP A 26 -13.89 7.15 19.93
CA TRP A 26 -14.43 8.51 19.73
C TRP A 26 -13.40 9.49 19.19
N VAL A 27 -12.13 9.39 19.60
CA VAL A 27 -11.04 10.18 19.02
C VAL A 27 -10.83 9.80 17.55
N SER A 28 -10.84 8.50 17.22
CA SER A 28 -10.73 8.05 15.83
C SER A 28 -11.92 8.49 14.98
N TYR A 29 -13.13 8.50 15.55
CA TYR A 29 -14.31 9.03 14.89
C TYR A 29 -14.20 10.54 14.63
N LEU A 30 -13.72 11.31 15.60
CA LEU A 30 -13.49 12.75 15.44
C LEU A 30 -12.44 13.06 14.37
N LEU A 31 -11.35 12.29 14.32
CA LEU A 31 -10.36 12.40 13.23
C LEU A 31 -10.96 12.06 11.86
N LEU A 32 -11.87 11.09 11.80
CA LEU A 32 -12.58 10.73 10.58
C LEU A 32 -13.53 11.86 10.12
N LEU A 33 -14.22 12.53 11.04
CA LEU A 33 -15.03 13.71 10.73
C LEU A 33 -14.17 14.86 10.19
N LEU A 34 -13.03 15.14 10.85
CA LEU A 34 -12.07 16.13 10.39
C LEU A 34 -11.50 15.79 9.01
N TYR A 35 -11.28 14.51 8.72
CA TYR A 35 -10.88 14.05 7.40
C TYR A 35 -11.91 14.43 6.33
N PHE A 36 -13.21 14.22 6.56
CA PHE A 36 -14.23 14.61 5.56
C PHE A 36 -14.25 16.11 5.30
N ILE A 37 -14.10 16.92 6.36
CA ILE A 37 -13.97 18.38 6.23
C ILE A 37 -12.70 18.74 5.45
N GLY A 38 -11.59 18.09 5.73
CA GLY A 38 -10.31 18.31 5.05
C GLY A 38 -10.34 17.95 3.57
N VAL A 39 -10.95 16.81 3.21
CA VAL A 39 -11.15 16.41 1.81
C VAL A 39 -12.07 17.37 1.08
N TRP A 40 -13.16 17.80 1.73
CA TRP A 40 -14.06 18.81 1.17
C TRP A 40 -13.32 20.12 0.87
N ALA A 41 -12.58 20.64 1.84
CA ALA A 41 -11.80 21.87 1.69
C ALA A 41 -10.72 21.74 0.61
N LEU A 42 -10.02 20.60 0.54
CA LEU A 42 -8.97 20.34 -0.44
C LEU A 42 -9.52 20.32 -1.87
N LEU A 43 -10.65 19.63 -2.10
CA LEU A 43 -11.26 19.51 -3.43
C LEU A 43 -11.95 20.80 -3.89
N HIS A 44 -12.22 21.76 -2.98
CA HIS A 44 -12.78 23.08 -3.30
C HIS A 44 -11.70 24.16 -3.48
N MET A 45 -10.41 23.83 -3.41
CA MET A 45 -9.35 24.80 -3.71
C MET A 45 -9.28 25.10 -5.21
N ASP A 46 -8.83 26.31 -5.57
CA ASP A 46 -8.74 26.80 -6.96
C ASP A 46 -7.97 25.85 -7.91
N LEU A 47 -7.04 25.05 -7.38
CA LEU A 47 -6.28 24.04 -8.14
C LEU A 47 -7.15 22.86 -8.61
N PHE A 48 -8.19 22.52 -7.85
CA PHE A 48 -9.13 21.43 -8.11
C PHE A 48 -10.52 21.94 -8.56
N ALA A 49 -10.70 23.26 -8.63
CA ALA A 49 -11.90 23.93 -9.13
C ALA A 49 -12.01 23.81 -10.65
N THR A 50 -12.26 22.61 -11.15
CA THR A 50 -12.70 22.40 -12.54
C THR A 50 -14.14 22.88 -12.68
N GLN A 51 -14.44 23.58 -13.79
CA GLN A 51 -15.78 24.09 -14.14
C GLN A 51 -16.88 23.12 -13.70
N GLU A 52 -17.80 23.63 -12.88
CA GLU A 52 -18.90 22.92 -12.24
C GLU A 52 -19.59 21.91 -13.17
N SER A 53 -19.12 20.66 -13.20
CA SER A 53 -20.00 19.56 -13.57
C SER A 53 -20.85 19.29 -12.34
N GLN A 54 -22.10 19.73 -12.38
CA GLN A 54 -23.11 19.52 -11.33
C GLN A 54 -23.15 18.04 -10.87
N LEU A 55 -22.73 17.12 -11.75
CA LEU A 55 -22.60 15.69 -11.55
C LEU A 55 -21.43 15.27 -10.63
N SER A 56 -20.27 15.93 -10.67
CA SER A 56 -19.12 15.59 -9.80
C SER A 56 -19.35 16.01 -8.34
N ASN A 57 -19.90 17.21 -8.12
CA ASN A 57 -20.23 17.70 -6.79
C ASN A 57 -21.33 16.86 -6.13
N THR A 58 -22.35 16.46 -6.89
CA THR A 58 -23.42 15.59 -6.37
C THR A 58 -22.86 14.23 -5.96
N LEU A 59 -21.96 13.65 -6.75
CA LEU A 59 -21.31 12.38 -6.43
C LEU A 59 -20.45 12.47 -5.16
N LEU A 60 -19.65 13.54 -5.02
CA LEU A 60 -18.83 13.79 -3.83
C LEU A 60 -19.69 13.89 -2.57
N ILE A 61 -20.78 14.65 -2.62
CA ILE A 61 -21.71 14.83 -1.50
C ILE A 61 -22.36 13.50 -1.13
N VAL A 62 -22.87 12.74 -2.11
CA VAL A 62 -23.54 11.46 -1.85
C VAL A 62 -22.57 10.44 -1.25
N LEU A 63 -21.34 10.36 -1.78
CA LEU A 63 -20.32 9.44 -1.30
C LEU A 63 -19.84 9.81 0.11
N ALA A 64 -19.63 11.10 0.39
CA ALA A 64 -19.28 11.59 1.72
C ALA A 64 -20.42 11.37 2.73
N ALA A 65 -21.66 11.72 2.39
CA ALA A 65 -22.81 11.55 3.27
C ALA A 65 -23.08 10.08 3.58
N GLY A 66 -23.04 9.21 2.57
CA GLY A 66 -23.21 7.76 2.75
C GLY A 66 -22.16 7.15 3.67
N GLN A 67 -20.90 7.55 3.52
CA GLN A 67 -19.81 7.08 4.39
C GLN A 67 -19.96 7.64 5.81
N LEU A 68 -20.30 8.92 5.98
CA LEU A 68 -20.52 9.52 7.30
C LEU A 68 -21.63 8.79 8.07
N ILE A 69 -22.75 8.48 7.41
CA ILE A 69 -23.85 7.72 8.02
C ILE A 69 -23.38 6.31 8.41
N LEU A 70 -22.69 5.62 7.49
CA LEU A 70 -22.17 4.28 7.73
C LEU A 70 -21.22 4.24 8.92
N TYR A 71 -20.26 5.16 9.01
CA TYR A 71 -19.34 5.23 10.15
C TYR A 71 -20.01 5.68 11.43
N SER A 72 -20.98 6.61 11.37
CA SER A 72 -21.75 7.00 12.56
C SER A 72 -22.41 5.77 13.19
N ILE A 73 -23.08 4.95 12.37
CA ILE A 73 -23.73 3.72 12.82
C ILE A 73 -22.68 2.70 13.30
N LEU A 74 -21.59 2.53 12.56
CA LEU A 74 -20.53 1.56 12.89
C LEU A 74 -19.84 1.87 14.23
N PHE A 75 -19.52 3.15 14.49
CA PHE A 75 -18.88 3.56 15.74
C PHE A 75 -19.85 3.51 16.93
N LEU A 76 -21.15 3.78 16.71
CA LEU A 76 -22.19 3.54 17.71
C LEU A 76 -22.32 2.04 18.05
N MET A 77 -22.33 1.17 17.03
CA MET A 77 -22.36 -0.28 17.22
C MET A 77 -21.11 -0.78 17.96
N LEU A 78 -19.91 -0.34 17.56
CA LEU A 78 -18.65 -0.69 18.22
C LEU A 78 -18.61 -0.24 19.69
N SER A 79 -19.26 0.88 20.02
CA SER A 79 -19.40 1.34 21.40
C SER A 79 -20.22 0.38 22.28
N GLY A 80 -21.00 -0.51 21.67
CA GLY A 80 -21.76 -1.56 22.35
C GLY A 80 -20.93 -2.75 22.83
N GLY A 81 -19.67 -2.91 22.36
CA GLY A 81 -18.76 -3.93 22.88
C GLY A 81 -19.05 -5.38 22.47
N TYR A 82 -19.90 -5.60 21.47
CA TYR A 82 -20.17 -6.96 20.98
C TYR A 82 -19.16 -7.40 19.91
N LYS A 83 -18.69 -8.65 20.01
CA LYS A 83 -17.75 -9.27 19.07
C LYS A 83 -18.19 -9.20 17.60
N VAL A 84 -19.49 -9.33 17.35
CA VAL A 84 -20.09 -9.28 16.00
C VAL A 84 -19.78 -7.94 15.31
N PHE A 85 -19.75 -6.84 16.06
CA PHE A 85 -19.50 -5.52 15.49
C PHE A 85 -18.04 -5.32 15.05
N ARG A 86 -17.09 -6.07 15.61
CA ARG A 86 -15.71 -6.11 15.11
C ARG A 86 -15.59 -6.84 13.78
N ILE A 87 -16.39 -7.90 13.57
CA ILE A 87 -16.46 -8.60 12.28
C ILE A 87 -17.14 -7.68 11.25
N PHE A 88 -18.22 -7.03 11.64
CA PHE A 88 -18.93 -6.06 10.81
C PHE A 88 -18.03 -4.88 10.39
N TYR A 89 -17.14 -4.41 11.28
CA TYR A 89 -16.12 -3.41 10.94
C TYR A 89 -15.24 -3.84 9.75
N TRP A 90 -14.75 -5.08 9.74
CA TRP A 90 -13.94 -5.58 8.63
C TRP A 90 -14.73 -5.74 7.33
N ILE A 91 -16.03 -6.09 7.43
CA ILE A 91 -16.92 -6.11 6.27
C ILE A 91 -17.08 -4.70 5.69
N CYS A 92 -17.34 -3.71 6.54
CA CYS A 92 -17.39 -2.29 6.14
C CYS A 92 -16.06 -1.80 5.55
N TYR A 93 -14.93 -2.26 6.08
CA TYR A 93 -13.60 -1.94 5.54
C TYR A 93 -13.40 -2.51 4.12
N VAL A 94 -13.81 -3.76 3.86
CA VAL A 94 -13.76 -4.35 2.51
C VAL A 94 -14.72 -3.63 1.56
N PHE A 95 -15.91 -3.26 2.04
CA PHE A 95 -16.85 -2.44 1.27
C PHE A 95 -16.24 -1.09 0.86
N GLU A 96 -15.44 -0.48 1.74
CA GLU A 96 -14.74 0.77 1.45
C GLU A 96 -13.60 0.65 0.44
N ILE A 97 -12.91 -0.49 0.43
CA ILE A 97 -12.00 -0.83 -0.66
C ILE A 97 -12.77 -0.93 -1.98
N ALA A 98 -13.95 -1.55 -1.98
CA ALA A 98 -14.79 -1.62 -3.17
C ALA A 98 -15.31 -0.24 -3.62
N LEU A 99 -15.57 0.69 -2.69
CA LEU A 99 -15.98 2.06 -3.03
C LEU A 99 -14.90 2.85 -3.79
N LEU A 100 -13.61 2.46 -3.72
CA LEU A 100 -12.57 3.05 -4.58
C LEU A 100 -12.83 2.84 -6.08
N MET A 101 -13.63 1.82 -6.43
CA MET A 101 -14.00 1.57 -7.83
C MET A 101 -14.84 2.69 -8.42
N ILE A 102 -15.60 3.44 -7.60
CA ILE A 102 -16.46 4.54 -8.06
C ILE A 102 -15.60 5.68 -8.62
N PRO A 103 -14.72 6.35 -7.85
CA PRO A 103 -13.86 7.38 -8.40
C PRO A 103 -12.89 6.81 -9.44
N GLY A 104 -12.48 5.54 -9.33
CA GLY A 104 -11.70 4.86 -10.37
C GLY A 104 -12.42 4.78 -11.72
N TYR A 105 -13.73 4.53 -11.73
CA TYR A 105 -14.55 4.52 -12.94
C TYR A 105 -14.67 5.94 -13.55
N TYR A 106 -14.92 6.97 -12.73
CA TYR A 106 -15.01 8.34 -13.22
C TYR A 106 -13.67 8.90 -13.72
N LEU A 107 -12.55 8.51 -13.09
CA LEU A 107 -11.20 8.82 -13.57
C LEU A 107 -10.95 8.34 -15.01
N ILE A 108 -11.52 7.20 -15.39
CA ILE A 108 -11.36 6.60 -16.73
C ILE A 108 -12.25 7.29 -17.76
N ASN A 109 -13.44 7.75 -17.36
CA ASN A 109 -14.49 8.21 -18.27
C ASN A 109 -14.59 9.74 -18.39
N ASP A 110 -14.07 10.50 -17.42
CA ASP A 110 -14.13 11.96 -17.39
C ASP A 110 -12.74 12.55 -17.14
N LEU A 111 -11.99 12.73 -18.23
CA LEU A 111 -10.63 13.27 -18.22
C LEU A 111 -10.57 14.75 -17.78
N SER A 112 -11.68 15.49 -17.87
CA SER A 112 -11.72 16.92 -17.54
C SER A 112 -11.44 17.17 -16.06
N SER A 113 -11.83 16.22 -15.20
CA SER A 113 -11.74 16.30 -13.75
C SER A 113 -10.77 15.26 -13.16
N ILE A 114 -9.78 14.82 -13.96
CA ILE A 114 -8.85 13.74 -13.58
C ILE A 114 -8.09 14.05 -12.27
N LEU A 115 -7.72 15.31 -12.05
CA LEU A 115 -7.03 15.74 -10.83
C LEU A 115 -7.93 15.61 -9.60
N VAL A 116 -9.23 15.90 -9.73
CA VAL A 116 -10.22 15.81 -8.66
C VAL A 116 -10.44 14.35 -8.27
N TYR A 117 -10.67 13.47 -9.25
CA TYR A 117 -10.84 12.03 -8.98
C TYR A 117 -9.54 11.37 -8.49
N GLY A 118 -8.38 11.78 -9.01
CA GLY A 118 -7.07 11.30 -8.56
C GLY A 118 -6.77 11.71 -7.11
N ALA A 119 -7.03 12.97 -6.76
CA ALA A 119 -6.92 13.45 -5.38
C ALA A 119 -7.89 12.73 -4.45
N LEU A 120 -9.14 12.51 -4.89
CA LEU A 120 -10.15 11.76 -4.13
C LEU A 120 -9.70 10.31 -3.85
N ILE A 121 -9.14 9.61 -4.85
CA ILE A 121 -8.57 8.26 -4.65
C ILE A 121 -7.43 8.30 -3.64
N GLY A 122 -6.51 9.28 -3.76
CA GLY A 122 -5.42 9.47 -2.80
C GLY A 122 -5.92 9.67 -1.37
N CYS A 123 -6.90 10.56 -1.17
CA CYS A 123 -7.53 10.78 0.13
C CYS A 123 -8.19 9.50 0.67
N MET A 124 -8.93 8.77 -0.16
CA MET A 124 -9.57 7.51 0.25
C MET A 124 -8.56 6.43 0.65
N LEU A 125 -7.38 6.38 0.01
CA LEU A 125 -6.29 5.49 0.41
C LEU A 125 -5.71 5.86 1.78
N VAL A 126 -5.51 7.15 2.06
CA VAL A 126 -5.09 7.62 3.39
C VAL A 126 -6.10 7.22 4.46
N LYS A 127 -7.40 7.39 4.17
CA LYS A 127 -8.49 6.93 5.05
C LYS A 127 -8.42 5.41 5.29
N LEU A 128 -8.19 4.61 4.25
CA LEU A 128 -8.08 3.15 4.38
C LEU A 128 -6.90 2.73 5.24
N ILE A 129 -5.75 3.39 5.12
CA ILE A 129 -4.60 3.13 6.01
C ILE A 129 -5.01 3.38 7.47
N PHE A 130 -5.62 4.54 7.75
CA PHE A 130 -6.10 4.88 9.09
C PHE A 130 -7.09 3.85 9.65
N LEU A 131 -8.06 3.42 8.84
CA LEU A 131 -9.04 2.40 9.22
C LEU A 131 -8.40 1.02 9.43
N SER A 132 -7.38 0.66 8.65
CA SER A 132 -6.65 -0.60 8.84
C SER A 132 -5.90 -0.61 10.17
N THR A 133 -5.27 0.52 10.53
CA THR A 133 -4.62 0.69 11.84
C THR A 133 -5.61 0.58 12.99
N LEU A 134 -6.79 1.22 12.89
CA LEU A 134 -7.85 1.09 13.89
C LEU A 134 -8.39 -0.35 13.97
N GLY A 135 -8.59 -1.02 12.84
CA GLY A 135 -9.04 -2.41 12.79
C GLY A 135 -8.05 -3.37 13.46
N SER A 136 -6.75 -3.12 13.24
CA SER A 136 -5.66 -3.88 13.87
C SER A 136 -5.65 -3.67 15.38
N TYR A 137 -5.84 -2.44 15.85
CA TYR A 137 -6.03 -2.13 17.27
C TYR A 137 -7.21 -2.89 17.89
N LEU A 138 -8.39 -2.90 17.24
CA LEU A 138 -9.58 -3.60 17.72
C LEU A 138 -9.41 -5.13 17.80
N LYS A 139 -8.53 -5.69 16.96
CA LYS A 139 -8.26 -7.13 16.90
C LYS A 139 -7.18 -7.59 17.89
N GLN A 140 -6.09 -6.83 18.01
CA GLN A 140 -4.87 -7.28 18.67
C GLN A 140 -4.70 -6.69 20.09
N ASN A 141 -5.23 -5.51 20.37
CA ASN A 141 -4.95 -4.83 21.63
C ASN A 141 -5.62 -5.52 22.83
N ARG A 142 -4.86 -5.69 23.94
CA ARG A 142 -5.34 -6.29 25.19
C ARG A 142 -6.65 -5.65 25.69
N TRP A 143 -6.72 -4.32 25.74
CA TRP A 143 -7.91 -3.61 26.21
C TRP A 143 -9.12 -3.82 25.30
N ALA A 144 -8.89 -3.96 23.99
CA ALA A 144 -9.95 -4.27 23.03
C ALA A 144 -10.44 -5.72 23.15
N LYS A 145 -9.54 -6.69 23.38
CA LYS A 145 -9.93 -8.08 23.68
C LYS A 145 -10.78 -8.17 24.95
N VAL A 146 -10.38 -7.50 26.03
CA VAL A 146 -11.14 -7.45 27.29
C VAL A 146 -12.53 -6.85 27.07
N PHE A 147 -12.63 -5.80 26.26
CA PHE A 147 -13.92 -5.13 25.99
C PHE A 147 -14.85 -5.92 25.05
N PHE A 148 -14.33 -6.56 24.00
CA PHE A 148 -15.14 -7.22 22.95
C PHE A 148 -15.28 -8.74 23.11
N ASP A 149 -14.27 -9.41 23.64
CA ASP A 149 -14.24 -10.87 23.78
C ASP A 149 -14.49 -11.32 25.23
N TYR A 150 -14.55 -10.38 26.20
CA TYR A 150 -14.66 -10.68 27.63
C TYR A 150 -13.56 -11.64 28.14
N VAL A 151 -12.42 -11.68 27.44
CA VAL A 151 -11.26 -12.49 27.82
C VAL A 151 -10.30 -11.61 28.60
N ILE A 152 -10.10 -11.94 29.87
CA ILE A 152 -9.05 -11.36 30.71
C ILE A 152 -7.85 -12.30 30.59
N GLU A 153 -6.87 -11.92 29.78
CA GLU A 153 -5.55 -12.56 29.79
C GLU A 153 -4.85 -12.08 31.09
N ILE A 154 -4.85 -12.96 32.10
CA ILE A 154 -4.03 -12.83 33.31
C ILE A 154 -2.68 -13.45 32.94
N GLU A 155 -1.76 -12.63 32.43
CA GLU A 155 -0.34 -12.90 32.63
C GLU A 155 -0.03 -12.38 34.04
N ASP A 156 0.69 -13.18 34.84
CA ASP A 156 1.24 -12.81 36.15
C ASP A 156 2.31 -11.73 35.98
N ASP A 157 1.93 -10.58 35.43
CA ASP A 157 2.81 -9.45 35.23
C ASP A 157 2.62 -8.50 36.39
N GLU A 158 3.29 -8.85 37.48
CA GLU A 158 3.66 -7.95 38.57
C GLU A 158 4.68 -6.92 38.06
N TYR A 159 4.38 -6.16 37.00
CA TYR A 159 5.19 -5.03 36.54
C TYR A 159 4.27 -3.95 35.96
N ASP A 160 3.62 -3.25 36.88
CA ASP A 160 3.29 -1.84 36.66
C ASP A 160 4.60 -1.07 36.44
N GLU A 161 4.64 -0.31 35.34
CA GLU A 161 5.38 0.96 35.17
C GLU A 161 6.71 1.11 35.94
N GLN A 162 7.83 0.71 35.34
CA GLN A 162 9.13 1.34 35.61
C GLN A 162 9.87 1.70 34.33
N GLU A 163 9.95 3.02 34.13
CA GLU A 163 11.07 3.82 33.62
C GLU A 163 12.01 3.21 32.56
N GLU A 164 12.13 3.97 31.47
CA GLU A 164 13.23 3.90 30.51
C GLU A 164 14.60 3.90 31.21
N GLU A 165 15.22 2.74 31.38
CA GLU A 165 16.66 2.65 31.59
C GLU A 165 17.38 2.28 30.29
N ILE A 166 18.12 3.28 29.83
CA ILE A 166 19.06 3.29 28.73
C ILE A 166 20.13 2.20 28.97
N PHE A 167 20.15 1.15 28.14
CA PHE A 167 21.28 0.24 28.08
C PHE A 167 22.30 0.75 27.05
N GLU A 168 23.37 1.39 27.53
CA GLU A 168 24.62 1.51 26.78
C GLU A 168 25.33 0.14 26.73
N PRO A 169 25.82 -0.32 25.57
CA PRO A 169 26.59 -1.55 25.50
C PRO A 169 28.03 -1.32 26.00
N ILE A 170 28.40 -2.00 27.08
CA ILE A 170 29.76 -2.05 27.61
C ILE A 170 30.68 -2.72 26.58
N ARG A 171 31.65 -1.92 26.13
CA ARG A 171 32.79 -2.30 25.30
C ARG A 171 33.74 -3.19 26.12
N SER A 172 33.83 -4.48 25.82
CA SER A 172 34.89 -5.34 26.37
C SER A 172 35.98 -5.57 25.32
N ILE A 173 37.12 -4.91 25.57
CA ILE A 173 38.39 -5.10 24.89
C ILE A 173 39.02 -6.40 25.43
N TYR A 174 39.34 -7.34 24.55
CA TYR A 174 40.42 -8.31 24.81
C TYR A 174 41.33 -8.32 23.59
N HIS A 175 42.56 -7.87 23.83
CA HIS A 175 43.68 -7.90 22.90
C HIS A 175 44.46 -9.19 23.16
N ASN A 176 44.88 -9.89 22.11
CA ASN A 176 46.11 -10.65 22.16
C ASN A 176 46.85 -10.47 20.82
N PRO A 177 48.11 -10.02 20.82
CA PRO A 177 48.88 -9.78 19.62
C PRO A 177 49.64 -11.06 19.23
N GLU A 178 49.75 -11.35 17.94
CA GLU A 178 50.97 -11.81 17.26
C GLU A 178 50.67 -12.20 15.80
N GLU A 179 51.26 -11.39 14.91
CA GLU A 179 51.81 -11.67 13.57
C GLU A 179 50.92 -12.20 12.42
N GLU A 180 50.71 -11.28 11.48
CA GLU A 180 50.96 -11.36 10.02
C GLU A 180 50.48 -12.61 9.25
N ILE A 181 49.52 -12.40 8.34
CA ILE A 181 49.72 -12.38 6.87
C ILE A 181 48.44 -11.73 6.28
N GLU A 182 48.58 -10.60 5.58
CA GLU A 182 47.49 -10.02 4.78
C GLU A 182 47.27 -10.89 3.53
N GLU A 183 46.47 -11.95 3.68
CA GLU A 183 45.71 -12.46 2.54
C GLU A 183 44.52 -11.51 2.36
N GLU A 184 44.43 -10.85 1.21
CA GLU A 184 43.20 -10.15 0.81
C GLU A 184 42.06 -11.18 0.80
N GLU A 185 41.35 -11.30 1.93
CA GLU A 185 40.07 -11.96 2.00
C GLU A 185 39.19 -11.25 0.97
N TYR A 186 38.96 -11.91 -0.16
CA TYR A 186 37.83 -11.60 -1.00
C TYR A 186 36.61 -11.77 -0.10
N GLU A 187 36.14 -10.69 0.53
CA GLU A 187 34.92 -10.68 1.31
C GLU A 187 33.82 -11.29 0.42
N GLU A 188 33.48 -12.56 0.65
CA GLU A 188 32.32 -13.19 0.06
C GLU A 188 31.13 -12.41 0.62
N LYS A 189 30.71 -11.38 -0.13
CA LYS A 189 29.57 -10.54 0.25
C LYS A 189 28.44 -11.45 0.66
N GLU A 190 28.06 -11.39 1.93
CA GLU A 190 27.01 -12.22 2.50
C GLU A 190 25.81 -12.25 1.55
N PRO A 191 25.25 -13.42 1.25
CA PRO A 191 24.13 -13.53 0.32
C PRO A 191 22.98 -12.66 0.84
N TYR A 192 22.47 -11.78 -0.02
CA TYR A 192 21.39 -10.87 0.34
C TYR A 192 20.21 -11.61 0.97
N THR A 193 19.69 -11.11 2.09
CA THR A 193 18.48 -11.68 2.69
C THR A 193 17.26 -11.44 1.77
N LEU A 194 16.29 -12.36 1.77
CA LEU A 194 15.06 -12.21 0.95
C LEU A 194 14.35 -10.84 1.14
N PRO A 195 14.30 -10.22 2.34
CA PRO A 195 13.73 -8.89 2.51
C PRO A 195 14.59 -7.77 1.89
N GLN A 196 15.91 -7.90 1.86
CA GLN A 196 16.76 -6.95 1.15
C GLN A 196 16.55 -7.04 -0.37
N ILE A 197 16.35 -8.26 -0.89
CA ILE A 197 16.03 -8.46 -2.30
C ILE A 197 14.63 -7.92 -2.63
N SER A 198 13.66 -8.07 -1.73
CA SER A 198 12.31 -7.53 -1.94
C SER A 198 12.29 -6.00 -2.00
N ILE A 199 13.06 -5.33 -1.16
CA ILE A 199 13.20 -3.86 -1.20
C ILE A 199 13.82 -3.43 -2.53
N ARG A 200 14.88 -4.10 -2.98
CA ARG A 200 15.53 -3.81 -4.27
C ARG A 200 14.59 -4.03 -5.45
N LEU A 201 13.82 -5.12 -5.43
CA LEU A 201 12.81 -5.40 -6.44
C LEU A 201 11.70 -4.35 -6.42
N GLY A 202 11.23 -3.94 -5.23
CA GLY A 202 10.26 -2.87 -5.07
C GLY A 202 10.74 -1.54 -5.64
N ILE A 203 11.98 -1.15 -5.32
CA ILE A 203 12.59 0.05 -5.90
C ILE A 203 12.63 -0.06 -7.43
N ALA A 204 13.11 -1.17 -7.99
CA ALA A 204 13.18 -1.36 -9.43
C ALA A 204 11.81 -1.26 -10.12
N VAL A 205 10.80 -1.91 -9.55
CA VAL A 205 9.44 -1.97 -10.11
C VAL A 205 8.74 -0.61 -10.01
N TYR A 206 8.71 0.02 -8.83
CA TYR A 206 8.01 1.30 -8.65
C TYR A 206 8.79 2.49 -9.26
N ALA A 207 10.12 2.42 -9.29
CA ALA A 207 10.90 3.38 -10.08
C ALA A 207 10.57 3.24 -11.57
N SER A 208 10.45 2.02 -12.10
CA SER A 208 10.04 1.85 -13.50
C SER A 208 8.62 2.38 -13.76
N LEU A 209 7.68 2.20 -12.83
CA LEU A 209 6.31 2.72 -12.93
C LEU A 209 6.26 4.24 -13.07
N MET A 210 7.13 4.96 -12.35
CA MET A 210 7.17 6.42 -12.38
C MET A 210 8.08 6.97 -13.48
N VAL A 211 9.29 6.42 -13.61
CA VAL A 211 10.35 6.97 -14.46
C VAL A 211 10.08 6.71 -15.95
N PHE A 212 9.53 5.55 -16.32
CA PHE A 212 9.28 5.25 -17.74
C PHE A 212 8.27 6.18 -18.40
N PRO A 213 7.08 6.38 -17.83
CA PRO A 213 6.09 7.29 -18.41
C PRO A 213 6.64 8.72 -18.51
N ILE A 214 7.38 9.17 -17.49
CA ILE A 214 8.01 10.50 -17.48
C ILE A 214 9.09 10.61 -18.57
N LEU A 215 9.94 9.59 -18.73
CA LEU A 215 10.96 9.58 -19.79
C LEU A 215 10.32 9.62 -21.18
N VAL A 216 9.27 8.83 -21.42
CA VAL A 216 8.54 8.84 -22.71
C VAL A 216 7.87 10.20 -22.95
N GLN A 217 7.38 10.86 -21.89
CA GLN A 217 6.78 12.19 -21.97
C GLN A 217 7.82 13.28 -22.32
N ILE A 218 8.98 13.26 -21.66
CA ILE A 218 10.09 14.20 -21.90
C ILE A 218 10.66 14.01 -23.31
N PHE A 219 10.83 12.76 -23.73
CA PHE A 219 11.31 12.41 -25.07
C PHE A 219 10.16 12.24 -26.07
N SER A 220 8.98 12.82 -25.81
CA SER A 220 7.78 12.65 -26.64
C SER A 220 8.02 12.97 -28.11
N SER A 221 8.93 13.91 -28.42
CA SER A 221 9.37 14.27 -29.78
C SER A 221 9.93 13.09 -30.58
N PHE A 222 10.54 12.10 -29.92
CA PHE A 222 11.06 10.88 -30.54
C PHE A 222 9.99 9.82 -30.78
N PHE A 223 8.87 9.91 -30.06
CA PHE A 223 7.74 8.97 -30.09
C PHE A 223 6.55 9.48 -30.92
N VAL A 224 6.71 10.57 -31.67
CA VAL A 224 5.60 11.17 -32.43
C VAL A 224 5.23 10.36 -33.68
N SER A 225 3.93 10.29 -33.98
CA SER A 225 3.36 9.74 -35.21
C SER A 225 3.81 10.50 -36.48
N ASN A 226 3.61 9.87 -37.64
CA ASN A 226 3.95 10.49 -38.93
C ASN A 226 3.18 11.81 -39.16
N ASP A 227 1.97 11.92 -38.63
CA ASP A 227 1.10 13.11 -38.74
C ASP A 227 1.37 14.19 -37.68
N LEU A 228 2.36 13.97 -36.80
CA LEU A 228 2.75 14.88 -35.71
C LEU A 228 1.67 15.16 -34.64
N LYS A 229 0.52 14.49 -34.72
CA LYS A 229 -0.66 14.76 -33.87
C LYS A 229 -0.72 13.90 -32.61
N THR A 230 -0.04 12.76 -32.59
CA THR A 230 -0.15 11.77 -31.51
C THR A 230 1.21 11.27 -31.07
N VAL A 231 1.40 11.15 -29.76
CA VAL A 231 2.59 10.53 -29.18
C VAL A 231 2.31 9.04 -29.00
N PHE A 232 3.23 8.20 -29.46
CA PHE A 232 3.07 6.76 -29.52
C PHE A 232 2.83 6.16 -28.14
N ALA A 233 1.71 5.43 -28.06
CA ALA A 233 1.42 4.43 -27.03
C ALA A 233 1.59 4.89 -25.57
N THR A 234 1.58 6.18 -25.24
CA THR A 234 1.81 6.65 -23.86
C THR A 234 0.83 6.01 -22.87
N LYS A 235 -0.43 5.87 -23.28
CA LYS A 235 -1.48 5.17 -22.53
C LYS A 235 -1.17 3.69 -22.32
N ASP A 236 -0.72 3.01 -23.37
CA ASP A 236 -0.50 1.57 -23.35
C ASP A 236 0.80 1.18 -22.64
N ILE A 237 1.84 2.01 -22.75
CA ILE A 237 3.09 1.92 -21.97
C ILE A 237 2.80 2.10 -20.49
N PHE A 238 1.97 3.09 -20.14
CA PHE A 238 1.53 3.33 -18.78
C PHE A 238 0.74 2.13 -18.22
N ILE A 239 -0.18 1.58 -19.01
CA ILE A 239 -0.93 0.37 -18.64
C ILE A 239 0.01 -0.83 -18.43
N LEU A 240 0.96 -1.07 -19.32
CA LEU A 240 1.96 -2.14 -19.17
C LEU A 240 2.80 -1.98 -17.90
N CYS A 241 3.18 -0.75 -17.56
CA CYS A 241 3.93 -0.47 -16.34
C CYS A 241 3.08 -0.72 -15.09
N ILE A 242 1.79 -0.35 -15.09
CA ILE A 242 0.87 -0.63 -13.98
C ILE A 242 0.64 -2.13 -13.81
N VAL A 243 0.34 -2.84 -14.91
CA VAL A 243 0.09 -4.29 -14.88
C VAL A 243 1.31 -5.02 -14.34
N SER A 244 2.50 -4.68 -14.86
CA SER A 244 3.77 -5.19 -14.36
C SER A 244 3.95 -4.88 -12.86
N ALA A 245 3.72 -3.64 -12.43
CA ALA A 245 3.83 -3.26 -11.02
C ALA A 245 2.89 -4.07 -10.11
N VAL A 246 1.65 -4.33 -10.53
CA VAL A 246 0.71 -5.16 -9.78
C VAL A 246 1.19 -6.60 -9.67
N ILE A 247 1.65 -7.20 -10.78
CA ILE A 247 2.17 -8.58 -10.81
C ILE A 247 3.37 -8.73 -9.86
N TRP A 248 4.28 -7.75 -9.89
CA TRP A 248 5.49 -7.77 -9.07
C TRP A 248 5.27 -7.37 -7.61
N THR A 249 4.18 -6.67 -7.27
CA THR A 249 3.83 -6.33 -5.89
C THR A 249 3.62 -7.57 -5.02
N ILE A 250 3.06 -8.64 -5.59
CA ILE A 250 2.81 -9.92 -4.91
C ILE A 250 4.12 -10.54 -4.38
N PRO A 251 5.14 -10.85 -5.20
CA PRO A 251 6.38 -11.44 -4.72
C PRO A 251 7.18 -10.50 -3.82
N ILE A 252 7.08 -9.17 -3.99
CA ILE A 252 7.73 -8.19 -3.10
C ILE A 252 7.26 -8.39 -1.65
N PHE A 253 5.95 -8.46 -1.40
CA PHE A 253 5.44 -8.65 -0.03
C PHE A 253 5.81 -10.03 0.54
N PHE A 254 5.70 -11.09 -0.25
CA PHE A 254 5.99 -12.44 0.23
C PHE A 254 7.47 -12.63 0.56
N MET A 255 8.37 -12.07 -0.25
CA MET A 255 9.82 -12.07 0.04
C MET A 255 10.15 -11.18 1.24
N TYR A 256 9.48 -10.03 1.42
CA TYR A 256 9.68 -9.16 2.58
C TYR A 256 9.36 -9.87 3.90
N TYR A 257 8.30 -10.68 3.93
CA TYR A 257 7.89 -11.46 5.10
C TYR A 257 8.55 -12.84 5.21
N ASN A 258 9.57 -13.16 4.41
CA ASN A 258 10.24 -14.48 4.42
C ASN A 258 9.27 -15.68 4.28
N HIS A 259 8.20 -15.54 3.48
CA HIS A 259 7.23 -16.63 3.34
C HIS A 259 7.86 -17.85 2.64
N PRO A 260 7.62 -19.09 3.10
CA PRO A 260 8.29 -20.30 2.57
C PRO A 260 7.97 -20.57 1.08
N ALA A 261 6.84 -20.08 0.58
CA ALA A 261 6.46 -20.21 -0.83
C ALA A 261 7.00 -19.09 -1.75
N SER A 262 7.80 -18.15 -1.25
CA SER A 262 8.22 -16.94 -2.00
C SER A 262 8.89 -17.25 -3.34
N LYS A 263 9.74 -18.28 -3.41
CA LYS A 263 10.41 -18.68 -4.66
C LYS A 263 9.43 -19.23 -5.71
N LYS A 264 8.39 -19.96 -5.28
CA LYS A 264 7.33 -20.48 -6.17
C LYS A 264 6.42 -19.35 -6.67
N ILE A 265 6.09 -18.40 -5.80
CA ILE A 265 5.28 -17.23 -6.15
C ILE A 265 6.03 -16.33 -7.13
N LEU A 266 7.34 -16.15 -6.94
CA LEU A 266 8.20 -15.42 -7.87
C LEU A 266 8.18 -16.03 -9.28
N LEU A 267 8.30 -17.36 -9.38
CA LEU A 267 8.20 -18.06 -10.67
C LEU A 267 6.80 -17.89 -11.30
N GLY A 268 5.74 -17.95 -10.49
CA GLY A 268 4.37 -17.68 -10.94
C GLY A 268 4.21 -16.26 -11.49
N CYS A 269 4.81 -15.26 -10.85
CA CYS A 269 4.78 -13.88 -11.32
C CYS A 269 5.62 -13.66 -12.58
N LEU A 270 6.76 -14.34 -12.73
CA LEU A 270 7.51 -14.34 -13.99
C LEU A 270 6.67 -14.91 -15.16
N LEU A 271 5.91 -15.97 -14.91
CA LEU A 271 4.99 -16.51 -15.91
C LEU A 271 3.82 -15.55 -16.20
N ALA A 272 3.25 -14.91 -15.17
CA ALA A 272 2.18 -13.92 -15.34
C ALA A 272 2.65 -12.67 -16.13
N GLU A 273 3.89 -12.24 -15.91
CA GLU A 273 4.52 -11.17 -16.68
C GLU A 273 4.68 -11.59 -18.14
N GLY A 274 5.17 -12.81 -18.40
CA GLY A 274 5.26 -13.37 -19.76
C GLY A 274 3.92 -13.45 -20.48
N ILE A 275 2.85 -13.86 -19.79
CA ILE A 275 1.48 -13.87 -20.32
C ILE A 275 1.01 -12.45 -20.62
N SER A 276 1.32 -11.48 -19.77
CA SER A 276 0.95 -10.07 -19.97
C SER A 276 1.62 -9.47 -21.19
N ILE A 277 2.90 -9.77 -21.42
CA ILE A 277 3.63 -9.40 -22.65
C ILE A 277 2.96 -10.05 -23.87
N ALA A 278 2.65 -11.34 -23.79
CA ALA A 278 2.01 -12.07 -24.89
C ALA A 278 0.60 -11.51 -25.21
N ALA A 279 -0.16 -11.11 -24.20
CA ALA A 279 -1.48 -10.48 -24.39
C ALA A 279 -1.40 -9.09 -25.02
N PHE A 280 -0.29 -8.37 -24.82
CA PHE A 280 -0.05 -7.06 -25.41
C PHE A 280 0.47 -7.14 -26.86
N LEU A 281 1.12 -8.25 -27.21
CA LEU A 281 1.77 -8.45 -28.50
C LEU A 281 0.85 -8.21 -29.73
N PRO A 282 -0.42 -8.65 -29.77
CA PRO A 282 -1.31 -8.39 -30.90
C PRO A 282 -1.57 -6.89 -31.13
N ARG A 283 -1.67 -6.12 -30.03
CA ARG A 283 -1.88 -4.68 -30.09
C ARG A 283 -0.64 -3.96 -30.59
N PHE A 284 0.54 -4.41 -30.17
CA PHE A 284 1.82 -3.91 -30.68
C PHE A 284 2.00 -4.18 -32.18
N ILE A 285 1.67 -5.40 -32.64
CA ILE A 285 1.67 -5.74 -34.07
C ILE A 285 0.69 -4.84 -34.84
N GLY A 286 -0.49 -4.56 -34.29
CA GLY A 286 -1.47 -3.64 -34.87
C GLY A 286 -0.94 -2.24 -35.10
N TYR A 287 -0.07 -1.73 -34.22
CA TYR A 287 0.59 -0.43 -34.42
C TYR A 287 1.65 -0.47 -35.53
N ILE A 288 2.37 -1.58 -35.69
CA ILE A 288 3.36 -1.74 -36.76
C ILE A 288 2.65 -1.80 -38.12
N THR A 289 1.54 -2.54 -38.21
CA THR A 289 0.80 -2.73 -39.47
C THR A 289 -0.06 -1.53 -39.85
N SER A 290 -0.42 -0.65 -38.91
CA SER A 290 -1.22 0.56 -39.21
C SER A 290 -0.47 1.62 -40.01
N GLY A 291 0.87 1.61 -39.98
CA GLY A 291 1.70 2.61 -40.67
C GLY A 291 1.61 4.03 -40.08
N GLU A 292 0.92 4.21 -38.95
CA GLU A 292 0.72 5.50 -38.29
C GLU A 292 2.01 6.07 -37.67
N TYR A 293 2.95 5.18 -37.32
CA TYR A 293 4.18 5.53 -36.62
C TYR A 293 5.42 5.14 -37.44
N PRO A 294 6.48 5.95 -37.43
CA PRO A 294 7.72 5.61 -38.10
C PRO A 294 8.44 4.49 -37.35
N ILE A 295 9.19 3.66 -38.09
CA ILE A 295 9.91 2.47 -37.56
C ILE A 295 10.79 2.81 -36.34
N ARG A 296 11.38 4.02 -36.30
CA ARG A 296 12.20 4.51 -35.18
C ARG A 296 11.50 4.42 -33.83
N VAL A 297 10.19 4.64 -33.79
CA VAL A 297 9.37 4.66 -32.56
C VAL A 297 9.31 3.25 -31.95
N PHE A 298 9.14 2.24 -32.78
CA PHE A 298 9.12 0.84 -32.35
C PHE A 298 10.49 0.38 -31.84
N ILE A 299 11.57 0.77 -32.51
CA ILE A 299 12.94 0.46 -32.09
C ILE A 299 13.23 1.09 -30.72
N LEU A 300 12.90 2.38 -30.54
CA LEU A 300 13.08 3.08 -29.27
C LEU A 300 12.23 2.47 -28.16
N PHE A 301 10.98 2.11 -28.45
CA PHE A 301 10.11 1.45 -27.49
C PHE A 301 10.69 0.09 -27.04
N ILE A 302 11.14 -0.74 -27.97
CA ILE A 302 11.76 -2.03 -27.64
C ILE A 302 13.03 -1.83 -26.81
N LEU A 303 13.87 -0.86 -27.15
CA LEU A 303 15.10 -0.57 -26.38
C LEU A 303 14.79 -0.12 -24.96
N VAL A 304 13.81 0.76 -24.81
CA VAL A 304 13.34 1.25 -23.51
C VAL A 304 12.75 0.09 -22.71
N ASP A 305 11.87 -0.72 -23.28
CA ASP A 305 11.30 -1.87 -22.58
C ASP A 305 12.35 -2.94 -22.21
N LEU A 306 13.35 -3.15 -23.07
CA LEU A 306 14.48 -4.05 -22.79
C LEU A 306 15.32 -3.54 -21.62
N LEU A 307 15.57 -2.23 -21.54
CA LEU A 307 16.26 -1.62 -20.39
C LEU A 307 15.50 -1.88 -19.07
N ARG A 308 14.16 -1.83 -19.09
CA ARG A 308 13.32 -2.15 -17.92
C ARG A 308 13.55 -3.58 -17.46
N TYR A 309 13.52 -4.55 -18.38
CA TYR A 309 13.75 -5.95 -18.05
C TYR A 309 15.19 -6.23 -17.60
N ILE A 310 16.19 -5.50 -18.12
CA ILE A 310 17.57 -5.58 -17.62
C ILE A 310 17.63 -5.16 -16.15
N ILE A 311 17.00 -4.04 -15.78
CA ILE A 311 16.98 -3.54 -14.40
C ILE A 311 16.27 -4.56 -13.47
N LEU A 312 15.13 -5.10 -13.90
CA LEU A 312 14.41 -6.18 -13.21
C LEU A 312 15.27 -7.43 -13.04
N TYR A 313 16.00 -7.85 -14.09
CA TYR A 313 16.90 -8.99 -14.05
C TYR A 313 18.03 -8.79 -13.03
N PHE A 314 18.66 -7.61 -12.99
CA PHE A 314 19.69 -7.30 -11.99
C PHE A 314 19.14 -7.30 -10.56
N ALA A 315 17.91 -6.84 -10.36
CA ALA A 315 17.24 -6.91 -9.06
C ALA A 315 16.95 -8.36 -8.62
N LEU A 316 16.69 -9.27 -9.57
CA LEU A 316 16.36 -10.67 -9.32
C LEU A 316 17.56 -11.63 -9.31
N ARG A 317 18.69 -11.27 -9.93
CA ARG A 317 19.93 -12.06 -9.95
C ARG A 317 20.38 -12.60 -8.57
N PRO A 318 20.28 -11.87 -7.45
CA PRO A 318 20.65 -12.43 -6.15
C PRO A 318 19.69 -13.52 -5.65
N VAL A 319 18.43 -13.57 -6.12
CA VAL A 319 17.45 -14.59 -5.69
C VAL A 319 17.88 -16.01 -6.10
N SER A 320 18.59 -16.18 -7.21
CA SER A 320 19.06 -17.50 -7.65
C SER A 320 20.25 -18.02 -6.84
N LYS A 321 20.86 -17.17 -5.99
CA LYS A 321 21.98 -17.51 -5.11
C LYS A 321 21.57 -17.74 -3.64
N VAL A 322 20.32 -17.42 -3.29
CA VAL A 322 19.66 -17.63 -1.99
C VAL A 322 18.76 -18.86 -2.08
#